data_AF-A0A9W9ZA81-F1
#
_entry.id   AF-A0A9W9ZA81-F1
#
_cell.length_a   1.000
_cell.length_b   1.000
_cell.length_c   1.000
_cell.angle_alpha   90.00
_cell.angle_beta   90.00
_cell.angle_gamma   90.00
#
_symmetry.space_group_name_H-M   'P 1'
#
loop_
_entity.id
_entity.type
_entity.pdbx_description
1 polymer ?
#
loop_
_entity_poly.entity_id
_entity_poly.type
_entity_poly.pdbx_seq_one_letter_code
_entity_poly.pdbx_strand_id
1 'polypeptide(L)'
;MEKSWPPGKDSKEIVENTRRPAGKKILIAFSYWEQLTMATNNFLDLTALAAYGGRHVVVPFVKDSWFYGSGIKKGFETLALYFNVTALNRTLLSRGHGTLISWKEFQDVCKGKLDVLVHFDYTNLTKTTTYSRGTRAFFPCKDRHKNTFRDFKVGTTICMNVFALDSVDKFENEVVKRLPCVGLAQWRGSHNKLPYKAQFNLSSVVRDRMLYNDADIFFSSKLLQVARDFIAKNLSPLFVSVHIRAERILQKGKTIATVKKCISNLTTQLQSIVNVRTLSIPVFLATDFAKFGSSTFRAKSARKETKSLLSILAPLKPVSFQPSAYNLLTDRGAVAIVEMNILASAKHLFVLGGGTFQAWVVKQFLNKNNNIEQKSTVKCRSEQCNNLCYY
;
A
#
# COMPACT_ATOMS: atom_id res chain seq x y z
N MET A 1 -68.88 -21.49 39.68
CA MET A 1 -67.57 -20.85 39.89
C MET A 1 -67.39 -19.85 38.76
N GLU A 2 -67.95 -18.64 38.91
CA GLU A 2 -67.24 -17.43 39.40
C GLU A 2 -66.05 -17.06 38.49
N LYS A 3 -65.89 -15.86 37.93
CA LYS A 3 -66.61 -14.58 38.03
C LYS A 3 -65.99 -13.60 36.99
N SER A 4 -66.85 -12.80 36.34
CA SER A 4 -66.72 -11.37 35.97
C SER A 4 -65.54 -10.82 35.13
N TRP A 5 -65.90 -10.22 33.99
CA TRP A 5 -65.22 -9.11 33.31
C TRP A 5 -65.40 -7.76 34.07
N PRO A 6 -64.60 -6.71 33.78
CA PRO A 6 -65.10 -5.71 32.82
C PRO A 6 -64.06 -5.15 31.80
N PRO A 7 -64.55 -4.54 30.71
CA PRO A 7 -63.78 -3.77 29.72
C PRO A 7 -63.78 -2.24 30.01
N GLY A 8 -62.81 -1.49 29.47
CA GLY A 8 -62.80 0.00 29.39
C GLY A 8 -61.39 0.61 29.53
N LYS A 9 -60.78 1.16 28.47
CA LYS A 9 -60.78 2.58 28.00
C LYS A 9 -60.03 3.58 28.90
N ASP A 10 -58.82 4.00 28.49
CA ASP A 10 -58.56 5.30 27.81
C ASP A 10 -57.09 5.78 27.95
N SER A 11 -56.53 6.19 26.80
CA SER A 11 -55.52 7.25 26.57
C SER A 11 -54.22 7.32 27.41
N LYS A 12 -53.07 7.19 26.73
CA LYS A 12 -52.12 8.30 26.47
C LYS A 12 -50.90 7.81 25.67
N GLU A 13 -50.47 8.67 24.75
CA GLU A 13 -49.27 8.64 23.94
C GLU A 13 -48.05 7.92 24.56
N ILE A 14 -47.42 7.04 23.77
CA ILE A 14 -45.97 6.99 23.72
C ILE A 14 -45.56 7.39 22.31
N VAL A 15 -45.39 8.70 22.17
CA VAL A 15 -44.64 9.33 21.09
C VAL A 15 -43.26 8.68 21.00
N GLU A 16 -42.98 8.15 19.82
CA GLU A 16 -41.70 8.28 19.12
C GLU A 16 -40.41 8.00 19.92
N ASN A 17 -39.80 6.86 19.63
CA ASN A 17 -38.37 6.90 19.34
C ASN A 17 -38.06 6.00 18.16
N THR A 18 -38.44 6.50 16.97
CA THR A 18 -37.97 6.05 15.67
C THR A 18 -36.46 6.31 15.58
N ARG A 19 -35.66 5.54 16.32
CA ARG A 19 -34.24 5.43 16.02
C ARG A 19 -34.13 4.68 14.71
N ARG A 20 -34.05 5.45 13.61
CA ARG A 20 -33.43 5.01 12.37
C ARG A 20 -32.19 4.20 12.76
N PRO A 21 -31.93 3.02 12.17
CA PRO A 21 -30.66 2.33 12.37
C PRO A 21 -29.56 3.36 12.14
N ALA A 22 -28.65 3.54 13.11
CA ALA A 22 -27.58 4.52 12.99
C ALA A 22 -26.89 4.30 11.64
N GLY A 23 -27.03 5.27 10.72
CA GLY A 23 -26.64 5.07 9.33
C GLY A 23 -25.16 4.74 9.20
N LYS A 24 -24.81 3.78 8.34
CA LYS A 24 -23.42 3.42 8.04
C LYS A 24 -22.63 4.68 7.68
N LYS A 25 -21.54 4.97 8.41
CA LYS A 25 -20.59 6.02 8.03
C LYS A 25 -19.49 5.42 7.16
N ILE A 26 -19.18 6.08 6.07
CA ILE A 26 -18.26 5.62 5.04
C ILE A 26 -17.08 6.59 4.90
N LEU A 27 -15.90 6.02 4.65
CA LEU A 27 -14.69 6.74 4.28
C LEU A 27 -14.12 6.11 3.00
N ILE A 28 -13.82 6.95 2.01
CA ILE A 28 -13.20 6.51 0.76
C ILE A 28 -12.01 7.42 0.42
N ALA A 29 -10.88 6.84 0.04
CA ALA A 29 -9.82 7.58 -0.64
C ALA A 29 -9.81 7.28 -2.15
N PHE A 30 -9.88 8.33 -2.96
CA PHE A 30 -9.97 8.22 -4.42
C PHE A 30 -8.64 7.89 -5.10
N SER A 31 -7.52 8.14 -4.42
CA SER A 31 -6.18 7.77 -4.85
C SER A 31 -5.32 7.51 -3.62
N TYR A 32 -4.61 6.38 -3.60
CA TYR A 32 -3.58 6.10 -2.62
C TYR A 32 -2.22 6.41 -3.25
N TRP A 33 -1.40 7.15 -2.53
CA TRP A 33 -0.12 7.60 -3.07
C TRP A 33 0.95 6.51 -3.04
N GLU A 34 1.78 6.52 -4.09
CA GLU A 34 2.79 5.52 -4.42
C GLU A 34 2.25 4.12 -4.79
N GLN A 35 3.18 3.25 -5.17
CA GLN A 35 2.93 1.88 -5.62
C GLN A 35 2.75 0.91 -4.43
N LEU A 36 2.56 -0.37 -4.76
CA LEU A 36 2.15 -1.49 -3.91
C LEU A 36 2.45 -1.35 -2.41
N THR A 37 3.71 -1.22 -2.00
CA THR A 37 4.08 -1.14 -0.58
C THR A 37 3.45 0.05 0.14
N MET A 38 3.60 1.23 -0.43
CA MET A 38 3.08 2.45 0.18
C MET A 38 1.59 2.57 0.00
N ALA A 39 1.03 2.13 -1.13
CA ALA A 39 -0.42 2.04 -1.32
C ALA A 39 -1.05 1.12 -0.26
N THR A 40 -0.45 -0.04 0.00
CA THR A 40 -0.88 -0.98 1.05
C THR A 40 -0.79 -0.34 2.43
N ASN A 41 0.34 0.30 2.77
CA ASN A 41 0.47 0.98 4.06
C ASN A 41 -0.54 2.11 4.23
N ASN A 42 -0.76 2.92 3.18
CA ASN A 42 -1.70 4.03 3.21
C ASN A 42 -3.14 3.51 3.35
N PHE A 43 -3.48 2.40 2.70
CA PHE A 43 -4.76 1.73 2.86
C PHE A 43 -4.98 1.26 4.31
N LEU A 44 -4.00 0.60 4.92
CA LEU A 44 -4.08 0.18 6.32
C LEU A 44 -4.16 1.39 7.27
N ASP A 45 -3.40 2.45 7.04
CA ASP A 45 -3.52 3.71 7.80
C ASP A 45 -4.92 4.32 7.69
N LEU A 46 -5.58 4.22 6.53
CA LEU A 46 -6.94 4.73 6.34
C LEU A 46 -7.94 3.95 7.19
N THR A 47 -7.79 2.63 7.28
CA THR A 47 -8.64 1.79 8.14
C THR A 47 -8.44 2.11 9.62
N ALA A 48 -7.22 2.45 10.04
CA ALA A 48 -6.97 2.92 11.40
C ALA A 48 -7.60 4.30 11.67
N LEU A 49 -7.51 5.23 10.71
CA LEU A 49 -8.19 6.53 10.81
C LEU A 49 -9.72 6.36 10.93
N ALA A 50 -10.29 5.46 10.14
CA ALA A 50 -11.72 5.18 10.11
C ALA A 50 -12.27 4.63 11.43
N ALA A 51 -11.44 3.94 12.22
CA ALA A 51 -11.86 3.33 13.47
C ALA A 51 -12.41 4.34 14.48
N TYR A 52 -11.81 5.54 14.58
CA TYR A 52 -12.24 6.57 15.52
C TYR A 52 -13.72 6.95 15.37
N GLY A 53 -14.15 7.18 14.12
CA GLY A 53 -15.51 7.59 13.81
C GLY A 53 -16.51 6.44 13.67
N GLY A 54 -16.08 5.19 13.87
CA GLY A 54 -16.86 4.00 13.55
C GLY A 54 -17.19 3.90 12.06
N ARG A 55 -16.25 4.31 11.19
CA ARG A 55 -16.45 4.35 9.74
C ARG A 55 -16.03 3.04 9.07
N HIS A 56 -16.73 2.70 8.00
CA HIS A 56 -16.31 1.66 7.06
C HIS A 56 -15.45 2.27 5.96
N VAL A 57 -14.42 1.53 5.52
CA VAL A 57 -13.56 1.93 4.41
C VAL A 57 -13.98 1.21 3.13
N VAL A 58 -14.17 1.97 2.05
CA VAL A 58 -14.46 1.38 0.74
C VAL A 58 -13.23 0.62 0.22
N VAL A 59 -13.41 -0.65 -0.13
CA VAL A 59 -12.35 -1.48 -0.72
C VAL A 59 -11.85 -0.83 -2.01
N PRO A 60 -10.54 -0.53 -2.13
CA PRO A 60 -10.01 0.03 -3.36
C PRO A 60 -9.96 -1.01 -4.49
N PHE A 61 -10.05 -0.52 -5.72
CA PHE A 61 -9.60 -1.26 -6.89
C PHE A 61 -8.09 -1.07 -7.07
N VAL A 62 -7.46 -1.95 -7.82
CA VAL A 62 -6.03 -1.94 -8.10
C VAL A 62 -5.76 -1.89 -9.60
N LYS A 63 -4.66 -1.24 -9.97
CA LYS A 63 -4.15 -1.25 -11.34
C LYS A 63 -2.66 -0.93 -11.33
N ASP A 64 -1.87 -1.79 -11.94
CA ASP A 64 -0.42 -1.63 -12.13
C ASP A 64 0.30 -1.24 -10.84
N SER A 65 -0.01 -1.92 -9.72
CA SER A 65 0.50 -1.67 -8.36
C SER A 65 -0.05 -0.45 -7.62
N TRP A 66 -0.99 0.31 -8.21
CA TRP A 66 -1.61 1.48 -7.58
C TRP A 66 -3.02 1.16 -7.09
N PHE A 67 -3.46 1.81 -6.01
CA PHE A 67 -4.79 1.61 -5.42
C PHE A 67 -5.68 2.83 -5.66
N TYR A 68 -6.97 2.58 -5.92
CA TYR A 68 -7.93 3.60 -6.30
C TYR A 68 -9.30 3.34 -5.69
N GLY A 69 -9.86 4.34 -4.98
CA GLY A 69 -11.30 4.41 -4.74
C GLY A 69 -12.00 4.86 -6.01
N SER A 70 -12.44 3.93 -6.84
CA SER A 70 -13.17 4.18 -8.07
C SER A 70 -14.15 3.04 -8.30
N GLY A 71 -15.16 3.26 -9.14
CA GLY A 71 -15.97 2.16 -9.65
C GLY A 71 -15.18 1.31 -10.63
N ILE A 72 -15.82 0.23 -11.10
CA ILE A 72 -15.28 -0.67 -12.11
C ILE A 72 -14.93 0.15 -13.36
N LYS A 73 -13.66 0.11 -13.77
CA LYS A 73 -13.13 0.78 -14.96
C LYS A 73 -12.27 -0.20 -15.75
N LYS A 74 -12.14 0.01 -17.07
CA LYS A 74 -11.32 -0.85 -17.93
C LYS A 74 -9.88 -0.92 -17.41
N GLY A 75 -9.41 -2.15 -17.17
CA GLY A 75 -8.07 -2.44 -16.66
C GLY A 75 -7.89 -2.19 -15.16
N PHE A 76 -8.96 -1.99 -14.40
CA PHE A 76 -8.94 -1.99 -12.94
C PHE A 76 -9.40 -3.37 -12.46
N GLU A 77 -8.68 -3.92 -11.51
CA GLU A 77 -8.98 -5.20 -10.88
C GLU A 77 -9.41 -4.98 -9.44
N THR A 78 -10.10 -5.95 -8.85
CA THR A 78 -10.45 -5.88 -7.43
C THR A 78 -9.20 -6.07 -6.56
N LEU A 79 -9.22 -5.59 -5.31
CA LEU A 79 -8.15 -5.87 -4.34
C LEU A 79 -7.90 -7.37 -4.14
N ALA A 80 -8.89 -8.22 -4.46
CA ALA A 80 -8.79 -9.68 -4.40
C ALA A 80 -7.72 -10.26 -5.36
N LEU A 81 -7.30 -9.51 -6.39
CA LEU A 81 -6.16 -9.87 -7.21
C LEU A 81 -4.90 -10.02 -6.35
N TYR A 82 -4.69 -9.12 -5.39
CA TYR A 82 -3.50 -9.07 -4.56
C TYR A 82 -3.67 -9.78 -3.23
N PHE A 83 -4.85 -9.69 -2.61
CA PHE A 83 -5.06 -10.14 -1.23
C PHE A 83 -6.34 -10.97 -1.03
N ASN A 84 -6.33 -11.86 -0.04
CA ASN A 84 -7.53 -12.42 0.56
C ASN A 84 -8.23 -11.33 1.39
N VAL A 85 -9.09 -10.55 0.71
CA VAL A 85 -9.82 -9.41 1.29
C VAL A 85 -10.71 -9.84 2.47
N THR A 86 -11.29 -11.03 2.41
CA THR A 86 -12.12 -11.57 3.50
C THR A 86 -11.31 -11.80 4.77
N ALA A 87 -10.17 -12.48 4.67
CA ALA A 87 -9.29 -12.70 5.81
C ALA A 87 -8.72 -11.37 6.34
N LEU A 88 -8.29 -10.49 5.44
CA LEU A 88 -7.83 -9.15 5.82
C LEU A 88 -8.89 -8.37 6.60
N ASN A 89 -10.14 -8.36 6.14
CA ASN A 89 -11.23 -7.64 6.81
C ASN A 89 -11.53 -8.19 8.21
N ARG A 90 -11.49 -9.52 8.38
CA ARG A 90 -11.64 -10.17 9.69
C ARG A 90 -10.51 -9.77 10.64
N THR A 91 -9.27 -9.72 10.17
CA THR A 91 -8.13 -9.30 10.99
C THR A 91 -8.21 -7.81 11.33
N LEU A 92 -8.60 -6.95 10.38
CA LEU A 92 -8.83 -5.52 10.64
C LEU A 92 -9.83 -5.33 11.78
N LEU A 93 -10.98 -6.01 11.72
CA LEU A 93 -11.98 -5.99 12.79
C LEU A 93 -11.39 -6.44 14.13
N SER A 94 -10.68 -7.57 14.15
CA SER A 94 -10.10 -8.12 15.40
C SER A 94 -9.05 -7.20 16.04
N ARG A 95 -8.37 -6.38 15.23
CA ARG A 95 -7.35 -5.43 15.69
C ARG A 95 -7.91 -4.02 15.96
N GLY A 96 -9.23 -3.84 15.85
CA GLY A 96 -9.88 -2.56 16.13
C GLY A 96 -9.78 -1.53 15.00
N HIS A 97 -9.43 -1.93 13.78
CA HIS A 97 -9.50 -1.07 12.60
C HIS A 97 -10.95 -0.92 12.11
N GLY A 98 -11.21 0.14 11.34
CA GLY A 98 -12.44 0.28 10.56
C GLY A 98 -12.56 -0.84 9.52
N THR A 99 -13.74 -1.44 9.41
CA THR A 99 -13.98 -2.58 8.52
C THR A 99 -14.25 -2.15 7.09
N LEU A 100 -14.07 -3.10 6.17
CA LEU A 100 -14.17 -2.88 4.74
C LEU A 100 -15.59 -3.05 4.22
N ILE A 101 -15.97 -2.24 3.23
CA ILE A 101 -17.26 -2.31 2.53
C ILE A 101 -17.04 -2.34 1.01
N SER A 102 -17.94 -3.02 0.30
CA SER A 102 -17.84 -3.10 -1.16
C SER A 102 -18.16 -1.76 -1.85
N TRP A 103 -17.70 -1.59 -3.10
CA TRP A 103 -18.08 -0.44 -3.91
C TRP A 103 -19.60 -0.33 -4.11
N LYS A 104 -20.27 -1.47 -4.28
CA LYS A 104 -21.73 -1.53 -4.46
C LYS A 104 -22.45 -0.99 -3.23
N GLU A 105 -22.13 -1.49 -2.04
CA GLU A 105 -22.72 -0.99 -0.80
C GLU A 105 -22.41 0.49 -0.56
N PHE A 106 -21.22 0.97 -0.92
CA PHE A 106 -20.92 2.40 -0.88
C PHE A 106 -21.86 3.20 -1.79
N GLN A 107 -22.14 2.74 -3.01
CA GLN A 107 -23.12 3.36 -3.90
C GLN A 107 -24.54 3.31 -3.30
N ASP A 108 -24.92 2.22 -2.66
CA ASP A 108 -26.25 2.07 -2.04
C ASP A 108 -26.46 3.05 -0.87
N VAL A 109 -25.41 3.25 -0.05
CA VAL A 109 -25.43 4.19 1.09
C VAL A 109 -25.36 5.64 0.63
N CYS A 110 -24.38 5.97 -0.21
CA CYS A 110 -24.05 7.35 -0.55
C CYS A 110 -24.75 7.87 -1.81
N LYS A 111 -25.35 7.00 -2.63
CA LYS A 111 -26.21 7.31 -3.79
C LYS A 111 -25.61 8.36 -4.74
N GLY A 112 -24.33 8.19 -5.08
CA GLY A 112 -23.60 9.12 -5.95
C GLY A 112 -23.33 10.50 -5.33
N LYS A 113 -23.43 10.65 -4.01
CA LYS A 113 -23.16 11.89 -3.28
C LYS A 113 -22.10 11.68 -2.21
N LEU A 114 -21.26 12.69 -2.00
CA LEU A 114 -20.36 12.83 -0.86
C LEU A 114 -20.82 14.04 -0.05
N ASP A 115 -20.94 13.89 1.26
CA ASP A 115 -21.24 15.02 2.14
C ASP A 115 -20.03 15.96 2.23
N VAL A 116 -18.84 15.35 2.38
CA VAL A 116 -17.57 16.08 2.50
C VAL A 116 -16.52 15.44 1.60
N LEU A 117 -15.82 16.27 0.84
CA LEU A 117 -14.59 15.91 0.15
C LEU A 117 -13.41 16.66 0.77
N VAL A 118 -12.41 15.93 1.25
CA VAL A 118 -11.20 16.50 1.85
C VAL A 118 -10.04 16.46 0.85
N HIS A 119 -9.46 17.64 0.60
CA HIS A 119 -8.20 17.83 -0.10
C HIS A 119 -7.09 18.12 0.91
N PHE A 120 -6.21 17.15 1.11
CA PHE A 120 -5.01 17.35 1.90
C PHE A 120 -4.00 18.16 1.09
N ASP A 121 -3.59 19.31 1.61
CA ASP A 121 -2.49 20.09 1.05
C ASP A 121 -1.15 19.50 1.50
N TYR A 122 -0.46 18.87 0.56
CA TYR A 122 0.89 18.31 0.74
C TYR A 122 2.00 19.20 0.15
N THR A 123 1.66 20.40 -0.37
CA THR A 123 2.58 21.23 -1.17
C THR A 123 3.43 22.20 -0.36
N ASN A 124 3.11 22.44 0.91
CA ASN A 124 3.85 23.34 1.81
C ASN A 124 5.20 22.79 2.34
N LEU A 125 5.87 21.93 1.59
CA LEU A 125 7.16 21.34 1.99
C LEU A 125 8.33 22.33 1.96
N THR A 126 8.26 23.43 1.21
CA THR A 126 9.41 24.33 1.00
C THR A 126 9.10 25.82 0.93
N LYS A 127 7.87 26.27 1.15
CA LYS A 127 7.57 27.70 1.13
C LYS A 127 6.59 28.10 2.21
N THR A 128 7.13 28.91 3.12
CA THR A 128 6.52 30.07 3.75
C THR A 128 6.17 29.97 5.24
N THR A 129 6.73 30.95 5.93
CA THR A 129 6.24 31.67 7.11
C THR A 129 4.73 32.01 7.13
N THR A 130 3.94 31.65 6.10
CA THR A 130 2.49 31.85 6.04
C THR A 130 1.71 30.81 6.85
N TYR A 131 2.28 29.65 7.17
CA TYR A 131 1.62 28.63 8.00
C TYR A 131 2.32 28.48 9.36
N SER A 132 2.32 29.56 10.14
CA SER A 132 2.54 29.45 11.59
C SER A 132 1.38 28.66 12.21
N ARG A 133 1.57 28.04 13.39
CA ARG A 133 0.52 27.32 14.15
C ARG A 133 -0.81 28.10 14.36
N GLY A 134 -0.87 29.38 13.99
CA GLY A 134 -2.08 30.22 13.96
C GLY A 134 -2.86 30.25 12.62
N THR A 135 -2.44 29.52 11.59
CA THR A 135 -3.24 29.36 10.36
C THR A 135 -4.38 28.37 10.56
N ARG A 136 -5.56 28.68 10.00
CA ARG A 136 -6.73 27.79 10.04
C ARG A 136 -6.33 26.40 9.50
N ALA A 137 -6.47 25.37 10.32
CA ALA A 137 -6.06 24.00 10.00
C ALA A 137 -6.81 23.44 8.77
N PHE A 138 -8.02 23.93 8.54
CA PHE A 138 -8.83 23.59 7.38
C PHE A 138 -9.71 24.80 6.96
N PHE A 139 -10.03 24.88 5.68
CA PHE A 139 -10.81 25.96 5.09
C PHE A 139 -11.54 25.50 3.81
N PRO A 140 -12.61 26.17 3.37
CA PRO A 140 -13.21 25.91 2.05
C PRO A 140 -12.18 26.14 0.93
N CYS A 141 -12.04 25.20 0.00
CA CYS A 141 -11.07 25.34 -1.10
C CYS A 141 -11.39 26.55 -2.00
N LYS A 142 -10.35 27.31 -2.42
CA LYS A 142 -10.50 28.57 -3.19
C LYS A 142 -10.87 28.40 -4.68
N ASP A 143 -10.58 27.24 -5.28
CA ASP A 143 -10.83 27.03 -6.71
C ASP A 143 -12.17 26.34 -7.04
N ARG A 144 -13.05 27.22 -7.53
CA ARG A 144 -14.15 27.14 -8.52
C ARG A 144 -14.47 25.78 -9.20
N HIS A 145 -15.76 25.46 -9.16
CA HIS A 145 -16.50 24.57 -10.06
C HIS A 145 -16.12 23.09 -10.03
N LYS A 146 -16.69 22.41 -9.05
CA LYS A 146 -17.90 21.60 -9.30
C LYS A 146 -18.43 21.17 -7.93
N ASN A 147 -19.74 21.20 -7.75
CA ASN A 147 -20.42 20.37 -6.74
C ASN A 147 -20.27 18.89 -7.10
N THR A 148 -19.18 18.50 -7.78
CA THR A 148 -18.88 17.17 -8.23
C THR A 148 -17.37 16.92 -8.17
N PHE A 149 -16.98 15.70 -7.83
CA PHE A 149 -15.62 15.22 -7.91
C PHE A 149 -15.64 13.85 -8.57
N ARG A 150 -14.94 13.74 -9.71
CA ARG A 150 -15.14 12.64 -10.65
C ARG A 150 -16.63 12.55 -11.03
N ASP A 151 -17.31 11.51 -10.57
CA ASP A 151 -18.70 11.18 -10.90
C ASP A 151 -19.66 11.40 -9.72
N PHE A 152 -19.18 11.92 -8.58
CA PHE A 152 -19.98 12.12 -7.38
C PHE A 152 -20.39 13.57 -7.23
N LYS A 153 -21.62 13.84 -6.79
CA LYS A 153 -21.99 15.16 -6.27
C LYS A 153 -21.35 15.37 -4.90
N VAL A 154 -20.85 16.57 -4.61
CA VAL A 154 -20.12 16.91 -3.38
C VAL A 154 -20.86 18.05 -2.68
N GLY A 155 -21.23 17.84 -1.42
CA GLY A 155 -21.87 18.86 -0.58
C GLY A 155 -20.90 19.96 -0.19
N THR A 156 -19.79 19.61 0.45
CA THR A 156 -18.73 20.56 0.86
C THR A 156 -17.35 20.04 0.50
N THR A 157 -16.49 20.91 -0.05
CA THR A 157 -15.08 20.60 -0.31
C THR A 157 -14.18 21.38 0.65
N ILE A 158 -13.36 20.66 1.40
CA ILE A 158 -12.49 21.21 2.44
C ILE A 158 -11.03 20.99 2.05
N CYS A 159 -10.26 22.07 2.08
CA CYS A 159 -8.81 22.04 1.97
C CYS A 159 -8.22 22.01 3.38
N MET A 160 -7.34 21.05 3.65
CA MET A 160 -6.77 20.84 4.97
C MET A 160 -5.25 20.85 4.90
N ASN A 161 -4.62 21.67 5.74
CA ASN A 161 -3.19 21.64 5.92
C ASN A 161 -2.83 20.41 6.77
N VAL A 162 -2.08 19.48 6.16
CA VAL A 162 -1.69 18.22 6.80
C VAL A 162 -0.83 18.42 8.06
N PHE A 163 -0.15 19.56 8.20
CA PHE A 163 0.73 19.90 9.31
C PHE A 163 0.04 20.59 10.47
N ALA A 164 -1.16 21.14 10.24
CA ALA A 164 -1.88 21.93 11.23
C ALA A 164 -2.87 21.09 12.05
N LEU A 165 -3.17 19.86 11.62
CA LEU A 165 -4.09 18.96 12.30
C LEU A 165 -3.50 17.55 12.46
N ASP A 166 -3.19 17.19 13.70
CA ASP A 166 -2.69 15.87 14.12
C ASP A 166 -3.72 15.05 14.93
N SER A 167 -4.83 15.68 15.33
CA SER A 167 -5.90 15.05 16.08
C SER A 167 -6.94 14.39 15.15
N VAL A 168 -7.09 13.08 15.29
CA VAL A 168 -8.15 12.31 14.63
C VAL A 168 -9.54 12.74 15.13
N ASP A 169 -9.65 13.10 16.41
CA ASP A 169 -10.91 13.59 16.99
C ASP A 169 -11.37 14.89 16.33
N LYS A 170 -10.47 15.86 16.18
CA LYS A 170 -10.78 17.12 15.50
C LYS A 170 -11.10 16.89 14.02
N PHE A 171 -10.40 15.98 13.36
CA PHE A 171 -10.73 15.60 11.99
C PHE A 171 -12.17 15.07 11.90
N GLU A 172 -12.56 14.14 12.78
CA GLU A 172 -13.90 13.54 12.76
C GLU A 172 -15.00 14.55 13.11
N ASN A 173 -14.79 15.39 14.13
CA ASN A 173 -15.81 16.27 14.70
C ASN A 173 -15.90 17.64 14.02
N GLU A 174 -14.78 18.23 13.63
CA GLU A 174 -14.74 19.61 13.12
C GLU A 174 -14.62 19.65 11.59
N VAL A 175 -13.80 18.77 11.01
CA VAL A 175 -13.56 18.76 9.56
C VAL A 175 -14.69 18.05 8.84
N VAL A 176 -14.92 16.77 9.15
CA VAL A 176 -15.96 15.98 8.47
C VAL A 176 -17.31 15.99 9.19
N LYS A 177 -17.37 16.62 10.37
CA LYS A 177 -18.59 16.87 11.15
C LYS A 177 -19.45 15.63 11.37
N ARG A 178 -18.81 14.47 11.54
CA ARG A 178 -19.45 13.15 11.67
C ARG A 178 -20.39 12.76 10.52
N LEU A 179 -20.31 13.46 9.39
CA LEU A 179 -21.17 13.21 8.22
C LEU A 179 -20.89 11.83 7.63
N PRO A 180 -21.91 11.13 7.11
CA PRO A 180 -21.80 9.73 6.75
C PRO A 180 -20.89 9.49 5.54
N CYS A 181 -20.99 10.25 4.45
CA CYS A 181 -20.29 9.97 3.19
C CYS A 181 -19.09 10.90 2.99
N VAL A 182 -17.92 10.46 3.44
CA VAL A 182 -16.68 11.26 3.37
C VAL A 182 -15.72 10.71 2.32
N GLY A 183 -15.28 11.58 1.41
CA GLY A 183 -14.25 11.29 0.43
C GLY A 183 -12.93 12.02 0.72
N LEU A 184 -11.81 11.36 0.45
CA LEU A 184 -10.47 11.94 0.44
C LEU A 184 -9.96 11.95 -1.00
N ALA A 185 -9.65 13.13 -1.55
CA ALA A 185 -9.24 13.25 -2.95
C ALA A 185 -7.96 12.45 -3.24
N GLN A 186 -6.99 12.53 -2.32
CA GLN A 186 -5.80 11.71 -2.28
C GLN A 186 -5.44 11.41 -0.82
N TRP A 187 -5.00 10.18 -0.56
CA TRP A 187 -4.53 9.76 0.75
C TRP A 187 -3.08 9.26 0.67
N ARG A 188 -2.21 9.85 1.48
CA ARG A 188 -0.79 9.49 1.56
C ARG A 188 -0.44 8.69 2.82
N GLY A 189 -1.43 8.22 3.57
CA GLY A 189 -1.20 7.60 4.89
C GLY A 189 -0.86 8.62 5.96
N SER A 190 -0.59 8.13 7.18
CA SER A 190 -0.23 8.96 8.32
C SER A 190 1.15 8.63 8.87
N HIS A 191 1.99 9.64 9.05
CA HIS A 191 3.30 9.47 9.66
C HIS A 191 3.82 10.80 10.21
N ASN A 192 3.85 10.93 11.53
CA ASN A 192 4.21 12.15 12.27
C ASN A 192 5.62 12.70 12.01
N LYS A 193 6.52 11.91 11.41
CA LYS A 193 7.87 12.36 11.02
C LYS A 193 8.05 12.63 9.52
N LEU A 194 7.08 12.28 8.67
CA LEU A 194 7.22 12.44 7.22
C LEU A 194 6.38 13.61 6.73
N PRO A 195 7.01 14.65 6.16
CA PRO A 195 6.30 15.89 5.91
C PRO A 195 5.39 15.82 4.67
N TYR A 196 5.40 14.72 3.92
CA TYR A 196 4.52 14.49 2.77
C TYR A 196 3.35 13.56 3.11
N LYS A 197 3.07 13.33 4.40
CA LYS A 197 1.97 12.51 4.92
C LYS A 197 1.12 13.31 5.90
N ALA A 198 -0.08 12.79 6.22
CA ALA A 198 -0.86 13.35 7.32
C ALA A 198 -0.13 13.11 8.66
N GLN A 199 -0.38 13.99 9.64
CA GLN A 199 0.29 13.94 10.94
C GLN A 199 -0.54 13.26 12.04
N PHE A 200 -1.63 12.56 11.67
CA PHE A 200 -2.53 11.93 12.62
C PHE A 200 -1.82 10.90 13.51
N ASN A 201 -2.01 11.01 14.83
CA ASN A 201 -1.59 9.98 15.77
C ASN A 201 -2.55 8.78 15.72
N LEU A 202 -2.31 7.84 14.81
CA LEU A 202 -3.19 6.68 14.65
C LEU A 202 -3.05 5.65 15.79
N SER A 203 -1.94 5.65 16.54
CA SER A 203 -1.75 4.71 17.65
C SER A 203 -2.60 5.04 18.88
N SER A 204 -3.13 6.26 18.98
CA SER A 204 -4.14 6.58 20.01
C SER A 204 -5.52 6.00 19.68
N VAL A 205 -5.75 5.64 18.41
CA VAL A 205 -7.03 5.07 17.93
C VAL A 205 -6.94 3.54 17.89
N VAL A 206 -5.87 3.01 17.30
CA VAL A 206 -5.66 1.57 17.12
C VAL A 206 -4.32 1.17 17.73
N ARG A 207 -4.35 0.37 18.80
CA ARG A 207 -3.15 -0.06 19.52
C ARG A 207 -2.27 -0.99 18.67
N ASP A 208 -2.86 -2.02 18.07
CA ASP A 208 -2.18 -2.98 17.19
C ASP A 208 -2.37 -2.58 15.71
N ARG A 209 -1.75 -1.46 15.33
CA ARG A 209 -1.87 -0.92 13.97
C ARG A 209 -1.16 -1.82 12.97
N MET A 210 -1.91 -2.29 11.97
CA MET A 210 -1.36 -3.02 10.83
C MET A 210 -0.52 -2.13 9.91
N LEU A 211 0.63 -2.65 9.48
CA LEU A 211 1.53 -2.08 8.49
C LEU A 211 1.60 -2.98 7.25
N TYR A 212 2.26 -2.50 6.19
CA TYR A 212 2.35 -3.26 4.93
C TYR A 212 2.86 -4.70 5.13
N ASN A 213 3.78 -4.94 6.05
CA ASN A 213 4.33 -6.28 6.31
C ASN A 213 3.35 -7.22 7.01
N ASP A 214 2.30 -6.71 7.64
CA ASP A 214 1.24 -7.54 8.22
C ASP A 214 0.28 -8.01 7.13
N ALA A 215 0.36 -7.45 5.92
CA ALA A 215 -0.47 -7.82 4.78
C ALA A 215 -0.03 -9.13 4.10
N ASP A 216 1.16 -9.65 4.44
CA ASP A 216 1.83 -10.76 3.74
C ASP A 216 1.05 -12.06 3.80
N ILE A 217 0.52 -12.34 4.99
CA ILE A 217 -0.30 -13.52 5.25
C ILE A 217 -1.61 -13.52 4.46
N PHE A 218 -2.00 -12.36 3.92
CA PHE A 218 -3.19 -12.21 3.12
C PHE A 218 -2.90 -12.20 1.63
N PHE A 219 -1.69 -12.43 1.13
CA PHE A 219 -1.50 -12.48 -0.31
C PHE A 219 -2.40 -13.53 -0.99
N SER A 220 -2.83 -13.21 -2.20
CA SER A 220 -3.67 -14.08 -3.03
C SER A 220 -3.03 -15.46 -3.20
N SER A 221 -3.76 -16.51 -2.84
CA SER A 221 -3.31 -17.90 -2.95
C SER A 221 -2.89 -18.26 -4.38
N LYS A 222 -3.55 -17.67 -5.39
CA LYS A 222 -3.21 -17.83 -6.80
C LYS A 222 -1.80 -17.30 -7.10
N LEU A 223 -1.45 -16.11 -6.59
CA LEU A 223 -0.12 -15.52 -6.79
C LEU A 223 0.95 -16.31 -6.01
N LEU A 224 0.63 -16.77 -4.81
CA LEU A 224 1.53 -17.63 -4.03
C LEU A 224 1.79 -18.96 -4.75
N GLN A 225 0.78 -19.56 -5.37
CA GLN A 225 0.95 -20.80 -6.14
C GLN A 225 1.86 -20.59 -7.34
N VAL A 226 1.71 -19.49 -8.07
CA VAL A 226 2.57 -19.15 -9.21
C VAL A 226 4.03 -19.01 -8.79
N ALA A 227 4.30 -18.37 -7.65
CA ALA A 227 5.65 -18.27 -7.12
C ALA A 227 6.25 -19.65 -6.82
N ARG A 228 5.48 -20.54 -6.17
CA ARG A 228 5.92 -21.92 -5.87
C ARG A 228 6.18 -22.73 -7.14
N ASP A 229 5.26 -22.68 -8.09
CA ASP A 229 5.38 -23.39 -9.37
C ASP A 229 6.60 -22.91 -10.15
N PHE A 230 6.86 -21.60 -10.15
CA PHE A 230 8.05 -21.05 -10.80
C PHE A 230 9.34 -21.53 -10.15
N ILE A 231 9.43 -21.50 -8.82
CA ILE A 231 10.60 -22.00 -8.08
C ILE A 231 10.85 -23.47 -8.41
N ALA A 232 9.81 -24.31 -8.30
CA ALA A 232 9.92 -25.75 -8.54
C ALA A 232 10.40 -26.08 -9.95
N LYS A 233 9.94 -25.32 -10.96
CA LYS A 233 10.28 -25.56 -12.37
C LYS A 233 11.63 -24.99 -12.81
N ASN A 234 12.13 -23.91 -12.16
CA ASN A 234 13.23 -23.12 -12.73
C ASN A 234 14.44 -22.90 -11.80
N LEU A 235 14.30 -23.00 -10.48
CA LEU A 235 15.33 -22.52 -9.55
C LEU A 235 15.90 -23.60 -8.62
N SER A 236 15.26 -24.76 -8.51
CA SER A 236 15.57 -25.76 -7.47
C SER A 236 15.33 -25.22 -6.04
N PRO A 237 15.22 -26.08 -5.00
CA PRO A 237 15.08 -25.62 -3.61
C PRO A 237 16.24 -24.76 -3.10
N LEU A 238 17.43 -24.91 -3.68
CA LEU A 238 18.63 -24.17 -3.30
C LEU A 238 18.99 -23.16 -4.40
N PHE A 239 18.57 -21.90 -4.20
CA PHE A 239 18.85 -20.80 -5.12
C PHE A 239 19.22 -19.52 -4.38
N VAL A 240 19.88 -18.61 -5.11
CA VAL A 240 20.21 -17.25 -4.67
C VAL A 240 19.24 -16.27 -5.31
N SER A 241 18.73 -15.32 -4.53
CA SER A 241 17.87 -14.24 -5.03
C SER A 241 18.61 -12.92 -5.09
N VAL A 242 18.41 -12.20 -6.19
CA VAL A 242 18.97 -10.87 -6.44
C VAL A 242 17.84 -9.92 -6.80
N HIS A 243 17.76 -8.81 -6.07
CA HIS A 243 16.79 -7.76 -6.34
C HIS A 243 17.48 -6.40 -6.54
N ILE A 244 17.27 -5.79 -7.70
CA ILE A 244 17.90 -4.52 -8.07
C ILE A 244 16.85 -3.43 -8.28
N ARG A 245 16.98 -2.33 -7.53
CA ARG A 245 16.18 -1.12 -7.69
C ARG A 245 17.01 0.04 -8.24
N ALA A 246 17.19 0.07 -9.55
CA ALA A 246 17.97 1.10 -10.22
C ALA A 246 17.34 2.49 -10.04
N GLU A 247 16.00 2.59 -9.98
CA GLU A 247 15.30 3.86 -9.80
C GLU A 247 15.71 4.57 -8.52
N ARG A 248 16.00 3.79 -7.47
CA ARG A 248 16.38 4.30 -6.15
C ARG A 248 17.82 4.76 -6.17
N ILE A 249 18.71 4.04 -6.84
CA ILE A 249 20.09 4.48 -7.08
C ILE A 249 20.08 5.80 -7.85
N LEU A 250 19.24 5.95 -8.88
CA LEU A 250 19.09 7.17 -9.69
C LEU A 250 18.43 8.36 -8.94
N GLN A 251 18.05 8.21 -7.67
CA GLN A 251 17.60 9.35 -6.87
C GLN A 251 18.79 10.25 -6.50
N LYS A 252 18.49 11.51 -6.13
CA LYS A 252 19.50 12.51 -5.72
C LYS A 252 20.61 12.77 -6.76
N GLY A 253 20.28 12.78 -8.05
CA GLY A 253 21.20 13.21 -9.12
C GLY A 253 22.23 12.18 -9.58
N LYS A 254 22.21 10.95 -9.06
CA LYS A 254 23.11 9.87 -9.49
C LYS A 254 22.79 9.40 -10.91
N THR A 255 23.79 8.90 -11.63
CA THR A 255 23.71 8.59 -13.07
C THR A 255 23.56 7.09 -13.35
N ILE A 256 23.26 6.74 -14.60
CA ILE A 256 23.28 5.35 -15.08
C ILE A 256 24.66 4.71 -14.89
N ALA A 257 25.75 5.47 -15.01
CA ALA A 257 27.10 4.95 -14.76
C ALA A 257 27.26 4.49 -13.29
N THR A 258 26.66 5.21 -12.34
CA THR A 258 26.61 4.76 -10.93
C THR A 258 25.84 3.45 -10.80
N VAL A 259 24.70 3.30 -11.49
CA VAL A 259 23.95 2.03 -11.52
C VAL A 259 24.82 0.89 -12.06
N LYS A 260 25.51 1.09 -13.19
CA LYS A 260 26.40 0.09 -13.80
C LYS A 260 27.51 -0.33 -12.83
N LYS A 261 28.16 0.62 -12.15
CA LYS A 261 29.20 0.33 -11.13
C LYS A 261 28.64 -0.50 -9.97
N CYS A 262 27.45 -0.15 -9.47
CA CYS A 262 26.80 -0.87 -8.39
C CYS A 262 26.43 -2.31 -8.78
N ILE A 263 25.90 -2.51 -9.98
CA ILE A 263 25.58 -3.84 -10.50
C ILE A 263 26.86 -4.66 -10.74
N SER A 264 27.94 -4.04 -11.22
CA SER A 264 29.23 -4.70 -11.42
C SER A 264 29.79 -5.22 -10.09
N ASN A 265 29.85 -4.36 -9.05
CA ASN A 265 30.31 -4.76 -7.72
C ASN A 265 29.47 -5.91 -7.12
N LEU A 266 28.14 -5.87 -7.29
CA LEU A 266 27.25 -6.94 -6.88
C LEU A 266 27.57 -8.24 -7.64
N THR A 267 27.78 -8.15 -8.96
CA THR A 267 28.08 -9.30 -9.82
C THR A 267 29.37 -10.00 -9.38
N THR A 268 30.45 -9.24 -9.17
CA THR A 268 31.74 -9.80 -8.72
C THR A 268 31.61 -10.50 -7.37
N GLN A 269 30.84 -9.92 -6.43
CA GLN A 269 30.59 -10.56 -5.13
C GLN A 269 29.74 -11.82 -5.24
N LEU A 270 28.77 -11.84 -6.14
CA LEU A 270 27.93 -13.02 -6.34
C LEU A 270 28.72 -14.15 -6.99
N GLN A 271 29.55 -13.83 -7.98
CA GLN A 271 30.40 -14.80 -8.69
C GLN A 271 31.29 -15.59 -7.74
N SER A 272 31.89 -14.95 -6.74
CA SER A 272 32.71 -15.65 -5.74
C SER A 272 31.90 -16.61 -4.86
N ILE A 273 30.57 -16.47 -4.79
CA ILE A 273 29.71 -17.36 -4.02
C ILE A 273 29.18 -18.49 -4.90
N VAL A 274 28.74 -18.19 -6.13
CA VAL A 274 28.18 -19.19 -7.04
C VAL A 274 29.23 -20.09 -7.69
N ASN A 275 30.49 -19.64 -7.81
CA ASN A 275 31.56 -20.41 -8.46
C ASN A 275 32.44 -21.22 -7.48
N VAL A 276 32.31 -21.01 -6.17
CA VAL A 276 33.16 -21.69 -5.15
C VAL A 276 32.70 -23.13 -4.85
N ARG A 277 31.56 -23.55 -5.40
CA ARG A 277 31.05 -24.93 -5.23
C ARG A 277 30.88 -25.57 -6.60
N THR A 278 31.27 -26.83 -6.73
CA THR A 278 31.11 -27.70 -7.92
C THR A 278 29.65 -27.90 -8.37
N LEU A 279 28.69 -27.23 -7.72
CA LEU A 279 27.27 -27.23 -8.02
C LEU A 279 26.86 -25.84 -8.52
N SER A 280 26.34 -25.76 -9.75
CA SER A 280 25.78 -24.52 -10.28
C SER A 280 24.51 -24.15 -9.50
N ILE A 281 24.59 -23.12 -8.65
CA ILE A 281 23.46 -22.62 -7.87
C ILE A 281 22.66 -21.63 -8.75
N PRO A 282 21.37 -21.87 -9.01
CA PRO A 282 20.56 -20.94 -9.79
C PRO A 282 20.45 -19.56 -9.13
N VAL A 283 20.51 -18.52 -9.96
CA VAL A 283 20.36 -17.13 -9.53
C VAL A 283 19.04 -16.58 -10.06
N PHE A 284 18.11 -16.25 -9.16
CA PHE A 284 16.89 -15.54 -9.50
C PHE A 284 17.14 -14.03 -9.52
N LEU A 285 16.65 -13.34 -10.55
CA LEU A 285 16.79 -11.89 -10.71
C LEU A 285 15.43 -11.22 -10.89
N ALA A 286 15.13 -10.28 -9.97
CA ALA A 286 14.03 -9.33 -10.09
C ALA A 286 14.56 -7.89 -10.15
N THR A 287 14.03 -7.07 -11.07
CA THR A 287 14.49 -5.68 -11.22
C THR A 287 13.35 -4.71 -11.50
N ASP A 288 13.50 -3.47 -11.02
CA ASP A 288 12.53 -2.41 -11.29
C ASP A 288 12.54 -1.90 -12.74
N PHE A 289 13.63 -2.15 -13.48
CA PHE A 289 13.78 -1.79 -14.88
C PHE A 289 13.31 -2.90 -15.85
N ALA A 290 12.90 -4.07 -15.36
CA ALA A 290 12.20 -5.06 -16.18
C ALA A 290 10.90 -4.49 -16.78
N LYS A 291 10.34 -5.17 -17.79
CA LYS A 291 9.10 -4.77 -18.49
C LYS A 291 7.96 -4.48 -17.51
N PHE A 292 7.79 -5.36 -16.53
CA PHE A 292 6.77 -5.31 -15.49
C PHE A 292 7.25 -4.72 -14.15
N GLY A 293 8.47 -4.19 -14.10
CA GLY A 293 9.02 -3.53 -12.91
C GLY A 293 8.32 -2.20 -12.59
N SER A 294 8.98 -1.32 -11.83
CA SER A 294 8.41 -0.03 -11.42
C SER A 294 7.92 0.82 -12.60
N SER A 295 6.80 1.52 -12.40
CA SER A 295 6.22 2.44 -13.38
C SER A 295 6.73 3.88 -13.22
N THR A 296 7.64 4.14 -12.27
CA THR A 296 8.17 5.49 -12.04
C THR A 296 9.02 5.98 -13.21
N PHE A 297 9.19 7.31 -13.30
CA PHE A 297 10.02 7.93 -14.33
C PHE A 297 11.47 7.42 -14.32
N ARG A 298 12.09 7.30 -13.13
CA ARG A 298 13.49 6.84 -13.01
C ARG A 298 13.64 5.38 -13.41
N ALA A 299 12.68 4.53 -13.07
CA ALA A 299 12.66 3.15 -13.55
C ALA A 299 12.54 3.08 -15.08
N LYS A 300 11.76 3.97 -15.71
CA LYS A 300 11.71 4.09 -17.18
C LYS A 300 13.05 4.50 -17.78
N SER A 301 13.80 5.40 -17.13
CA SER A 301 15.17 5.75 -17.57
C SER A 301 16.12 4.55 -17.51
N ALA A 302 16.13 3.81 -16.40
CA ALA A 302 16.92 2.58 -16.30
C ALA A 302 16.48 1.52 -17.32
N ARG A 303 15.18 1.43 -17.63
CA ARG A 303 14.65 0.49 -18.62
C ARG A 303 15.19 0.72 -20.04
N LYS A 304 15.52 1.95 -20.42
CA LYS A 304 16.17 2.24 -21.72
C LYS A 304 17.54 1.56 -21.82
N GLU A 305 18.21 1.37 -20.69
CA GLU A 305 19.55 0.78 -20.57
C GLU A 305 19.50 -0.72 -20.23
N THR A 306 18.33 -1.36 -20.25
CA THR A 306 18.14 -2.75 -19.78
C THR A 306 19.16 -3.71 -20.39
N LYS A 307 19.42 -3.63 -21.70
CA LYS A 307 20.41 -4.50 -22.37
C LYS A 307 21.81 -4.36 -21.76
N SER A 308 22.26 -3.13 -21.54
CA SER A 308 23.58 -2.85 -20.95
C SER A 308 23.64 -3.18 -19.45
N LEU A 309 22.54 -3.08 -18.71
CA LEU A 309 22.50 -3.47 -17.30
C LEU A 309 22.51 -5.00 -17.15
N LEU A 310 21.77 -5.71 -18.01
CA LEU A 310 21.73 -7.17 -18.01
C LEU A 310 23.04 -7.79 -18.51
N SER A 311 23.77 -7.14 -19.42
CA SER A 311 25.08 -7.64 -19.88
C SER A 311 26.11 -7.72 -18.75
N ILE A 312 26.02 -6.85 -17.74
CA ILE A 312 26.88 -6.91 -16.55
C ILE A 312 26.56 -8.15 -15.70
N LEU A 313 25.29 -8.54 -15.63
CA LEU A 313 24.82 -9.71 -14.87
C LEU A 313 24.94 -11.03 -15.65
N ALA A 314 25.24 -10.98 -16.95
CA ALA A 314 25.30 -12.15 -17.84
C ALA A 314 26.20 -13.30 -17.32
N PRO A 315 27.36 -13.03 -16.67
CA PRO A 315 28.18 -14.11 -16.10
C PRO A 315 27.48 -14.96 -15.04
N LEU A 316 26.44 -14.43 -14.39
CA LEU A 316 25.66 -15.15 -13.37
C LEU A 316 24.57 -16.06 -13.98
N LYS A 317 24.31 -15.93 -15.28
CA LYS A 317 23.21 -16.60 -16.00
C LYS A 317 21.87 -16.52 -15.23
N PRO A 318 21.41 -15.31 -14.86
CA PRO A 318 20.25 -15.16 -14.00
C PRO A 318 18.97 -15.60 -14.70
N VAL A 319 18.06 -16.19 -13.92
CA VAL A 319 16.70 -16.53 -14.32
C VAL A 319 15.76 -15.45 -13.81
N SER A 320 14.93 -14.89 -14.70
CA SER A 320 13.91 -13.90 -14.34
C SER A 320 12.51 -14.46 -14.55
N PHE A 321 11.58 -14.04 -13.70
CA PHE A 321 10.18 -14.43 -13.82
C PHE A 321 9.58 -13.87 -15.12
N GLN A 322 8.87 -14.72 -15.88
CA GLN A 322 8.19 -14.34 -17.11
C GLN A 322 6.66 -14.44 -16.94
N PRO A 323 6.01 -13.31 -16.65
CA PRO A 323 4.55 -13.16 -16.51
C PRO A 323 3.68 -13.87 -17.57
N SER A 324 4.12 -13.86 -18.83
CA SER A 324 3.37 -14.42 -19.96
C SER A 324 3.16 -15.94 -19.86
N ALA A 325 4.00 -16.65 -19.11
CA ALA A 325 3.89 -18.10 -18.97
C ALA A 325 2.74 -18.56 -18.07
N TYR A 326 2.09 -17.65 -17.32
CA TYR A 326 1.11 -17.99 -16.29
C TYR A 326 -0.29 -17.42 -16.54
N ASN A 327 -0.56 -16.87 -17.74
CA ASN A 327 -1.87 -16.27 -18.12
C ASN A 327 -2.43 -15.27 -17.10
N LEU A 328 -1.57 -14.67 -16.29
CA LEU A 328 -1.95 -14.01 -15.04
C LEU A 328 -1.62 -12.52 -15.02
N LEU A 329 -0.69 -12.04 -15.85
CA LEU A 329 0.17 -10.94 -15.40
C LEU A 329 0.46 -9.92 -16.49
N THR A 330 -0.52 -9.08 -16.79
CA THR A 330 -0.24 -7.73 -17.32
C THR A 330 -0.13 -6.70 -16.21
N ASP A 331 -0.62 -7.00 -15.00
CA ASP A 331 -0.61 -6.11 -13.85
C ASP A 331 0.72 -6.15 -13.09
N ARG A 332 1.38 -4.99 -12.97
CA ARG A 332 2.68 -4.84 -12.28
C ARG A 332 2.66 -5.21 -10.80
N GLY A 333 1.54 -5.00 -10.10
CA GLY A 333 1.45 -5.31 -8.67
C GLY A 333 1.35 -6.81 -8.41
N ALA A 334 0.61 -7.53 -9.25
CA ALA A 334 0.56 -8.99 -9.20
C ALA A 334 1.95 -9.59 -9.47
N VAL A 335 2.69 -9.07 -10.47
CA VAL A 335 4.07 -9.47 -10.75
C VAL A 335 4.96 -9.20 -9.55
N ALA A 336 4.88 -8.01 -8.96
CA ALA A 336 5.69 -7.64 -7.81
C ALA A 336 5.44 -8.56 -6.59
N ILE A 337 4.21 -9.01 -6.34
CA ILE A 337 3.89 -9.97 -5.26
C ILE A 337 4.48 -11.35 -5.54
N VAL A 338 4.41 -11.82 -6.79
CA VAL A 338 5.02 -13.10 -7.20
C VAL A 338 6.54 -13.03 -7.04
N GLU A 339 7.19 -12.00 -7.61
CA GLU A 339 8.62 -11.79 -7.49
C GLU A 339 9.05 -11.65 -6.03
N MET A 340 8.31 -10.92 -5.19
CA MET A 340 8.57 -10.80 -3.76
C MET A 340 8.57 -12.17 -3.06
N ASN A 341 7.61 -13.03 -3.39
CA ASN A 341 7.53 -14.36 -2.80
C ASN A 341 8.64 -15.30 -3.29
N ILE A 342 9.08 -15.18 -4.54
CA ILE A 342 10.26 -15.90 -5.05
C ILE A 342 11.51 -15.40 -4.33
N LEU A 343 11.72 -14.08 -4.27
CA LEU A 343 12.86 -13.45 -3.60
C LEU A 343 13.00 -13.92 -2.15
N ALA A 344 11.90 -13.89 -1.40
CA ALA A 344 11.87 -14.25 0.01
C ALA A 344 12.02 -15.75 0.29
N SER A 345 11.93 -16.62 -0.72
CA SER A 345 12.04 -18.08 -0.56
C SER A 345 13.43 -18.63 -0.88
N ALA A 346 14.38 -17.76 -1.26
CA ALA A 346 15.76 -18.17 -1.54
C ALA A 346 16.53 -18.56 -0.27
N LYS A 347 17.67 -19.22 -0.47
CA LYS A 347 18.63 -19.50 0.61
C LYS A 347 19.45 -18.26 0.99
N HIS A 348 19.74 -17.44 -0.01
CA HIS A 348 20.52 -16.20 0.11
C HIS A 348 19.81 -15.07 -0.62
N LEU A 349 19.84 -13.86 -0.05
CA LEU A 349 19.21 -12.69 -0.64
C LEU A 349 20.20 -11.54 -0.77
N PHE A 350 20.31 -11.01 -1.99
CA PHE A 350 21.04 -9.80 -2.31
C PHE A 350 20.07 -8.71 -2.74
N VAL A 351 20.16 -7.56 -2.08
CA VAL A 351 19.36 -6.39 -2.43
C VAL A 351 20.26 -5.20 -2.75
N LEU A 352 19.89 -4.48 -3.80
CA LEU A 352 20.61 -3.30 -4.28
C LEU A 352 19.65 -2.13 -4.51
N GLY A 353 19.91 -0.97 -3.91
CA GLY A 353 19.21 0.30 -4.15
C GLY A 353 18.29 0.78 -3.03
N GLY A 354 17.81 -0.11 -2.17
CA GLY A 354 16.98 0.18 -0.99
C GLY A 354 15.50 0.50 -1.25
N GLY A 355 14.88 1.14 -0.25
CA GLY A 355 13.49 1.59 -0.27
C GLY A 355 12.47 0.57 0.27
N THR A 356 11.22 1.01 0.42
CA THR A 356 10.17 0.29 1.17
C THR A 356 9.82 -1.08 0.61
N PHE A 357 9.71 -1.23 -0.71
CA PHE A 357 9.46 -2.53 -1.34
C PHE A 357 10.59 -3.54 -1.08
N GLN A 358 11.86 -3.12 -1.08
CA GLN A 358 12.98 -3.99 -0.71
C GLN A 358 13.00 -4.31 0.79
N ALA A 359 12.70 -3.33 1.64
CA ALA A 359 12.56 -3.57 3.08
C ALA A 359 11.47 -4.61 3.36
N TRP A 360 10.39 -4.60 2.58
CA TRP A 360 9.32 -5.59 2.65
C TRP A 360 9.81 -7.01 2.29
N VAL A 361 10.50 -7.15 1.15
CA VAL A 361 11.12 -8.43 0.73
C VAL A 361 12.07 -8.96 1.80
N VAL A 362 12.95 -8.11 2.34
CA VAL A 362 13.92 -8.50 3.38
C VAL A 362 13.21 -8.99 4.63
N LYS A 363 12.14 -8.29 5.08
CA LYS A 363 11.38 -8.72 6.26
C LYS A 363 10.72 -10.09 6.05
N GLN A 364 10.16 -10.34 4.86
CA GLN A 364 9.61 -11.66 4.53
C GLN A 364 10.67 -12.75 4.50
N PHE A 365 11.83 -12.48 3.89
CA PHE A 365 12.94 -13.42 3.85
C PHE A 365 13.38 -13.82 5.25
N LEU A 366 13.59 -12.83 6.15
CA LEU A 366 14.00 -13.08 7.52
C LEU A 366 12.95 -13.86 8.32
N ASN A 367 11.65 -13.60 8.09
CA ASN A 367 10.56 -14.31 8.75
C ASN A 367 10.44 -15.76 8.27
N LYS A 368 10.66 -16.04 6.98
CA LYS A 368 10.54 -17.40 6.42
C LYS A 368 11.71 -18.30 6.80
N ASN A 369 12.91 -17.74 6.90
CA ASN A 369 14.12 -18.52 7.10
C ASN A 369 14.51 -18.74 8.57
N ASN A 370 13.70 -18.27 9.55
CA ASN A 370 13.90 -18.45 11.01
C ASN A 370 15.33 -18.22 11.53
N ASN A 371 16.17 -17.53 10.77
CA ASN A 371 17.58 -17.34 11.10
C ASN A 371 17.72 -16.13 12.02
N ILE A 372 17.52 -16.35 13.32
CA ILE A 372 17.84 -15.38 14.38
C ILE A 372 19.32 -14.97 14.30
N GLU A 373 20.21 -15.88 13.87
CA GLU A 373 21.64 -15.63 13.67
C GLU A 373 21.97 -14.71 12.47
N GLN A 374 21.16 -14.67 11.40
CA GLN A 374 21.40 -13.75 10.27
C GLN A 374 21.02 -12.29 10.59
N LYS A 375 20.26 -12.04 11.66
CA LYS A 375 19.97 -10.66 12.11
C LYS A 375 21.24 -9.93 12.57
N SER A 376 22.28 -10.66 13.00
CA SER A 376 23.55 -10.08 13.45
C SER A 376 24.60 -9.91 12.34
N THR A 377 24.43 -10.52 11.16
CA THR A 377 25.42 -10.50 10.06
C THR A 377 24.96 -9.77 8.80
N VAL A 378 24.09 -8.76 8.92
CA VAL A 378 23.70 -7.93 7.77
C VAL A 378 24.90 -7.12 7.28
N LYS A 379 25.53 -7.57 6.20
CA LYS A 379 26.64 -6.84 5.57
C LYS A 379 26.08 -5.89 4.51
N CYS A 380 25.60 -4.73 4.93
CA CYS A 380 25.30 -3.65 4.01
C CYS A 380 26.58 -2.85 3.70
N ARG A 381 26.86 -2.66 2.40
CA ARG A 381 27.99 -1.87 1.91
C ARG A 381 27.49 -0.81 0.93
N SER A 382 28.29 0.26 0.79
CA SER A 382 28.14 1.32 -0.21
C SER A 382 26.90 2.22 -0.08
N GLU A 383 27.10 3.38 0.53
CA GLU A 383 26.16 4.52 0.46
C GLU A 383 25.95 5.01 -0.98
N GLN A 384 26.95 4.85 -1.85
CA GLN A 384 26.87 5.22 -3.26
C GLN A 384 25.78 4.40 -3.99
N CYS A 385 25.55 3.17 -3.56
CA CYS A 385 24.53 2.28 -4.13
C CYS A 385 23.18 2.31 -3.38
N ASN A 386 22.98 3.26 -2.45
CA ASN A 386 21.77 3.37 -1.62
C ASN A 386 21.42 2.05 -0.89
N ASN A 387 22.46 1.30 -0.50
CA ASN A 387 22.48 -0.06 0.08
C ASN A 387 22.73 -1.18 -0.94
N LEU A 388 23.86 -1.88 -0.76
CA LEU A 388 24.10 -3.24 -1.25
C LEU A 388 24.16 -4.14 -0.02
N CYS A 389 23.14 -4.96 0.22
CA CYS A 389 23.07 -5.83 1.39
C CYS A 389 22.97 -7.30 1.00
N TYR A 390 23.63 -8.13 1.79
CA TYR A 390 23.62 -9.59 1.71
C TYR A 390 23.03 -10.16 2.99
N TYR A 391 22.10 -11.11 2.83
CA TYR A 391 21.43 -11.84 3.90
C TYR A 391 21.64 -13.33 3.74
#